data_AF-A0A8S0FCJ4-F1
#
_entry.id   AF-A0A8S0FCJ4-F1
#
_cell.length_a   1.000
_cell.length_b   1.000
_cell.length_c   1.000
_cell.angle_alpha   90.00
_cell.angle_beta   90.00
_cell.angle_gamma   90.00
#
_symmetry.space_group_name_H-M   'P 1'
#
loop_
_entity.id
_entity.type
_entity.pdbx_description
1 polymer ?
#
loop_
_entity_poly.entity_id
_entity_poly.type
_entity_poly.pdbx_seq_one_letter_code
_entity_poly.pdbx_strand_id
1 'polypeptide(L)'
;MFIIHARKAWLSGLSPKENREIPPLDYPRVYQLKRDFPHLTMSINGGIKSLEEAKAHLQHMDGVMVGREAYQNPGILAAVDREIFGSSDTDADPVAVVRAMYPYIERELSQGTYLGHITRHMLGLFQGIPGARQWRRYLSENAHKAGADINVLEHALKLVAGP
;
A
#
# COMPACT_ATOMS: atom_id res chain seq x y z
N MET A 1 5.43 -19.99 9.65
CA MET A 1 4.35 -19.03 9.35
C MET A 1 3.78 -19.37 8.00
N PHE A 2 2.46 -19.55 7.89
CA PHE A 2 1.75 -19.79 6.64
C PHE A 2 1.00 -18.54 6.22
N ILE A 3 1.04 -18.21 4.94
CA ILE A 3 0.31 -17.07 4.38
C ILE A 3 -0.61 -17.62 3.32
N ILE A 4 -1.91 -17.48 3.55
CA ILE A 4 -2.92 -18.15 2.75
C ILE A 4 -3.72 -17.07 2.02
N HIS A 5 -3.52 -16.99 0.70
CA HIS A 5 -4.43 -16.21 -0.12
C HIS A 5 -5.78 -16.93 -0.17
N ALA A 6 -6.85 -16.25 0.22
CA ALA A 6 -8.21 -16.81 0.31
C ALA A 6 -8.86 -17.07 -1.06
N ARG A 7 -8.06 -17.19 -2.12
CA ARG A 7 -8.52 -17.36 -3.50
C ARG A 7 -7.77 -18.53 -4.10
N LYS A 8 -8.49 -19.36 -4.86
CA LYS A 8 -7.85 -20.42 -5.66
C LYS A 8 -7.14 -19.82 -6.87
N ALA A 9 -5.97 -20.33 -7.19
CA ALA A 9 -5.35 -20.11 -8.49
C ALA A 9 -5.91 -21.17 -9.47
N TRP A 10 -6.46 -20.71 -10.60
CA TRP A 10 -6.83 -21.55 -11.73
C TRP A 10 -5.69 -21.51 -12.75
N LEU A 11 -4.98 -22.63 -12.88
CA LEU A 11 -3.73 -22.72 -13.65
C LEU A 11 -3.95 -22.85 -15.16
N SER A 12 -5.18 -23.01 -15.60
CA SER A 12 -5.57 -23.03 -17.01
C SER A 12 -6.71 -22.04 -17.26
N GLY A 13 -6.69 -21.41 -18.43
CA GLY A 13 -7.78 -20.56 -18.92
C GLY A 13 -7.80 -19.11 -18.41
N LEU A 14 -6.98 -18.73 -17.43
CA LEU A 14 -6.92 -17.37 -16.90
C LEU A 14 -5.48 -16.80 -16.88
N SER A 15 -5.34 -15.51 -17.21
CA SER A 15 -4.11 -14.75 -17.01
C SER A 15 -3.79 -14.51 -15.53
N PRO A 16 -2.56 -14.07 -15.17
CA PRO A 16 -2.22 -13.74 -13.79
C PRO A 16 -3.07 -12.62 -13.18
N LYS A 17 -3.53 -11.65 -14.00
CA LYS A 17 -4.43 -10.59 -13.54
C LYS A 17 -5.82 -11.15 -13.24
N GLU A 18 -6.37 -11.92 -14.17
CA GLU A 18 -7.69 -12.55 -14.00
C GLU A 18 -7.72 -13.50 -12.81
N ASN A 19 -6.64 -14.24 -12.55
CA ASN A 19 -6.52 -15.08 -11.35
C ASN A 19 -6.64 -14.30 -10.03
N ARG A 20 -6.40 -12.98 -10.03
CA ARG A 20 -6.55 -12.08 -8.87
C ARG A 20 -7.90 -11.39 -8.80
N GLU A 21 -8.74 -11.54 -9.84
CA GLU A 21 -10.02 -10.84 -9.99
C GLU A 21 -11.23 -11.79 -10.14
N ILE A 22 -11.10 -12.89 -10.89
CA ILE A 22 -12.18 -13.82 -11.23
C ILE A 22 -12.51 -14.87 -10.16
N PRO A 23 -11.59 -15.75 -9.68
CA PRO A 23 -11.97 -16.76 -8.71
C PRO A 23 -12.44 -16.10 -7.40
N PRO A 24 -13.55 -16.53 -6.78
CA PRO A 24 -14.07 -15.85 -5.60
C PRO A 24 -13.11 -15.97 -4.40
N LEU A 25 -13.21 -15.00 -3.50
CA LEU A 25 -12.59 -15.10 -2.17
C LEU A 25 -13.42 -16.03 -1.28
N ASP A 26 -12.75 -16.82 -0.47
CA ASP A 26 -13.33 -17.80 0.44
C ASP A 26 -12.60 -17.72 1.79
N TYR A 27 -12.88 -16.64 2.53
CA TYR A 27 -12.34 -16.44 3.88
C TYR A 27 -12.76 -17.53 4.87
N PRO A 28 -14.03 -18.02 4.88
CA PRO A 28 -14.43 -19.10 5.78
C PRO A 28 -13.56 -20.35 5.67
N ARG A 29 -13.10 -20.71 4.46
CA ARG A 29 -12.15 -21.82 4.28
C ARG A 29 -10.82 -21.56 5.00
N VAL A 30 -10.27 -20.35 4.91
CA VAL A 30 -9.01 -20.00 5.58
C VAL A 30 -9.18 -20.03 7.11
N TYR A 31 -10.32 -19.54 7.61
CA TYR A 31 -10.63 -19.63 9.04
C TYR A 31 -10.79 -21.07 9.52
N GLN A 32 -11.35 -21.95 8.68
CA GLN A 32 -11.44 -23.37 8.99
C GLN A 32 -10.04 -23.99 9.13
N LEU A 33 -9.09 -23.65 8.25
CA LEU A 33 -7.70 -24.11 8.39
C LEU A 33 -7.08 -23.66 9.72
N LYS A 34 -7.34 -22.42 10.19
CA LYS A 34 -6.86 -21.98 11.50
C LYS A 34 -7.50 -22.75 12.66
N ARG A 35 -8.78 -23.12 12.55
CA ARG A 35 -9.47 -23.97 13.54
C ARG A 35 -8.94 -25.41 13.55
N ASP A 36 -8.64 -25.97 12.37
CA ASP A 36 -8.15 -27.34 12.23
C ASP A 36 -6.69 -27.47 12.70
N PHE A 37 -5.90 -26.40 12.56
CA PHE A 37 -4.47 -26.37 12.91
C PHE A 37 -4.13 -25.17 13.81
N PRO A 38 -4.66 -25.11 15.06
CA PRO A 38 -4.53 -23.94 15.91
C PRO A 38 -3.09 -23.63 16.33
N HIS A 39 -2.23 -24.65 16.36
CA HIS A 39 -0.81 -24.56 16.70
C HIS A 39 0.06 -23.92 15.59
N LEU A 40 -0.46 -23.75 14.38
CA LEU A 40 0.25 -23.08 13.29
C LEU A 40 -0.06 -21.58 13.28
N THR A 41 0.97 -20.76 13.10
CA THR A 41 0.81 -19.32 12.82
C THR A 41 0.40 -19.13 11.36
N MET A 42 -0.79 -18.57 11.13
CA MET A 42 -1.37 -18.35 9.82
C MET A 42 -1.82 -16.89 9.64
N SER A 43 -1.48 -16.31 8.49
CA SER A 43 -1.99 -15.01 8.06
C SER A 43 -2.86 -15.13 6.82
N ILE A 44 -4.00 -14.44 6.83
CA ILE A 44 -4.92 -14.40 5.69
C ILE A 44 -4.54 -13.29 4.72
N ASN A 45 -4.71 -13.56 3.42
CA ASN A 45 -4.48 -12.60 2.35
C ASN A 45 -5.62 -12.61 1.33
N GLY A 46 -5.74 -11.50 0.61
CA GLY A 46 -6.52 -11.40 -0.62
C GLY A 46 -7.77 -10.56 -0.45
N GLY A 47 -7.86 -9.44 -1.16
CA GLY A 47 -9.07 -8.62 -1.23
C GLY A 47 -9.36 -7.71 -0.04
N ILE A 48 -8.45 -7.63 0.93
CA ILE A 48 -8.56 -6.77 2.12
C ILE A 48 -8.15 -5.34 1.74
N LYS A 49 -9.06 -4.38 1.96
CA LYS A 49 -8.96 -2.98 1.49
C LYS A 49 -9.01 -1.93 2.60
N SER A 50 -9.25 -2.31 3.85
CA SER A 50 -9.27 -1.37 4.97
C SER A 50 -8.71 -1.98 6.24
N LEU A 51 -8.35 -1.12 7.21
CA LEU A 51 -7.96 -1.56 8.55
C LEU A 51 -9.12 -2.16 9.32
N GLU A 52 -10.36 -1.73 9.05
CA GLU A 52 -11.57 -2.34 9.61
C GLU A 52 -11.74 -3.79 9.14
N GLU A 53 -11.59 -4.06 7.83
CA GLU A 53 -11.59 -5.41 7.30
C GLU A 53 -10.43 -6.24 7.89
N ALA A 54 -9.24 -5.66 8.00
CA ALA A 54 -8.10 -6.32 8.63
C ALA A 54 -8.39 -6.71 10.09
N LYS A 55 -8.98 -5.81 10.88
CA LYS A 55 -9.41 -6.09 12.27
C LYS A 55 -10.44 -7.21 12.34
N ALA A 56 -11.43 -7.23 11.44
CA ALA A 56 -12.40 -8.31 11.37
C ALA A 56 -11.72 -9.67 11.10
N HIS A 57 -10.72 -9.71 10.22
CA HIS A 57 -9.94 -10.92 9.96
C HIS A 57 -9.07 -11.35 11.14
N LEU A 58 -8.47 -10.39 11.87
CA LEU A 58 -7.63 -10.65 13.05
C LEU A 58 -8.42 -11.26 14.23
N GLN A 59 -9.76 -11.20 14.22
CA GLN A 59 -10.58 -11.93 15.19
C GLN A 59 -10.54 -13.46 14.97
N HIS A 60 -10.07 -13.92 13.81
CA HIS A 60 -10.07 -15.34 13.44
C HIS A 60 -8.67 -15.88 13.08
N MET A 61 -7.70 -15.00 12.83
CA MET A 61 -6.39 -15.34 12.26
C MET A 61 -5.27 -14.68 13.06
N ASP A 62 -4.05 -15.24 12.99
CA ASP A 62 -2.90 -14.67 13.70
C ASP A 62 -2.32 -13.43 13.00
N GLY A 63 -2.68 -13.21 11.73
CA GLY A 63 -2.23 -12.03 10.99
C GLY A 63 -2.99 -11.80 9.70
N VAL A 64 -2.75 -10.63 9.11
CA VAL A 64 -3.34 -10.19 7.85
C VAL A 64 -2.23 -9.68 6.94
N MET A 65 -2.24 -10.10 5.68
CA MET A 65 -1.39 -9.52 4.65
C MET A 65 -2.22 -8.66 3.72
N VAL A 66 -1.85 -7.38 3.61
CA VAL A 66 -2.42 -6.42 2.67
C VAL A 66 -1.44 -6.20 1.52
N GLY A 67 -1.90 -6.39 0.28
CA GLY A 67 -1.07 -6.30 -0.92
C GLY A 67 -1.40 -5.08 -1.77
N ARG A 68 -2.32 -5.26 -2.73
CA ARG A 68 -2.70 -4.21 -3.70
C ARG A 68 -3.11 -2.90 -3.04
N GLU A 69 -3.89 -2.96 -1.96
CA GLU A 69 -4.34 -1.76 -1.26
C GLU A 69 -3.16 -0.97 -0.68
N ALA A 70 -2.22 -1.64 0.01
CA ALA A 70 -1.04 -0.99 0.57
C ALA A 70 -0.18 -0.28 -0.49
N TYR A 71 -0.18 -0.77 -1.73
CA TYR A 71 0.53 -0.14 -2.84
C TYR A 71 -0.27 0.98 -3.53
N GLN A 72 -1.57 0.79 -3.70
CA GLN A 72 -2.44 1.75 -4.38
C GLN A 72 -2.80 2.95 -3.49
N ASN A 73 -2.86 2.72 -2.18
CA ASN A 73 -3.28 3.66 -1.16
C ASN A 73 -2.39 3.51 0.10
N PRO A 74 -1.08 3.80 0.01
CA PRO A 74 -0.16 3.61 1.14
C PRO A 74 -0.52 4.45 2.37
N GLY A 75 -1.37 5.48 2.24
CA GLY A 75 -1.89 6.24 3.37
C GLY A 75 -2.60 5.39 4.42
N ILE A 76 -3.19 4.24 4.06
CA ILE A 76 -3.81 3.33 5.05
C ILE A 76 -2.80 2.81 6.08
N LEU A 77 -1.51 2.78 5.73
CA LEU A 77 -0.47 2.24 6.60
C LEU A 77 -0.12 3.20 7.74
N ALA A 78 -0.41 4.51 7.58
CA ALA A 78 -0.09 5.53 8.57
C ALA A 78 -0.78 5.29 9.93
N ALA A 79 -1.93 4.61 9.93
CA ALA A 79 -2.70 4.31 11.14
C ALA A 79 -2.50 2.89 11.66
N VAL A 80 -1.68 2.04 11.02
CA VAL A 80 -1.51 0.62 11.41
C VAL A 80 -0.95 0.48 12.82
N ASP A 81 0.07 1.26 13.18
CA ASP A 81 0.71 1.18 14.49
C ASP A 81 -0.27 1.47 15.62
N ARG A 82 -1.08 2.51 15.47
CA ARG A 82 -2.15 2.85 16.42
C ARG A 82 -3.27 1.80 16.41
N GLU A 83 -3.81 1.50 15.25
CA GLU A 83 -5.06 0.75 15.13
C GLU A 83 -4.92 -0.76 15.31
N ILE A 84 -3.76 -1.33 14.98
CA ILE A 84 -3.51 -2.78 15.03
C ILE A 84 -2.58 -3.13 16.18
N PHE A 85 -1.54 -2.33 16.43
CA PHE A 85 -0.54 -2.60 17.47
C PHE A 85 -0.75 -1.81 18.75
N GLY A 86 -1.69 -0.86 18.79
CA GLY A 86 -1.99 -0.07 19.98
C GLY A 86 -0.90 0.94 20.35
N SER A 87 -0.06 1.35 19.40
CA SER A 87 0.91 2.42 19.63
C SER A 87 0.21 3.73 20.00
N SER A 88 0.83 4.49 20.91
CA SER A 88 0.41 5.86 21.27
C SER A 88 0.97 6.92 20.32
N ASP A 89 1.76 6.53 19.33
CA ASP A 89 2.34 7.45 18.35
C ASP A 89 1.26 8.10 17.48
N THR A 90 1.53 9.33 17.04
CA THR A 90 0.69 10.01 16.07
C THR A 90 0.83 9.37 14.69
N ASP A 91 -0.28 9.23 13.97
CA ASP A 91 -0.26 8.75 12.58
C ASP A 91 0.70 9.61 11.73
N ALA A 92 1.41 8.96 10.81
CA ALA A 92 2.39 9.64 9.97
C ALA A 92 1.72 10.71 9.09
N ASP A 93 2.18 11.96 9.19
CA ASP A 93 1.77 13.03 8.25
C ASP A 93 2.26 12.68 6.84
N PRO A 94 1.35 12.52 5.85
CA PRO A 94 1.73 12.21 4.48
C PRO A 94 2.71 13.22 3.86
N VAL A 95 2.63 14.51 4.23
CA VAL A 95 3.56 15.54 3.75
C VAL A 95 4.96 15.30 4.33
N ALA A 96 5.04 15.04 5.64
CA ALA A 96 6.29 14.67 6.29
C ALA A 96 6.90 13.39 5.69
N VAL A 97 6.08 12.38 5.37
CA VAL A 97 6.54 11.14 4.70
C VAL A 97 7.17 11.42 3.35
N VAL A 98 6.60 12.32 2.54
CA VAL A 98 7.21 12.73 1.27
C VAL A 98 8.58 13.37 1.49
N ARG A 99 8.70 14.28 2.46
CA ARG A 99 9.96 14.97 2.75
C ARG A 99 11.02 14.03 3.33
N ALA A 100 10.62 13.03 4.11
CA ALA A 100 11.51 11.99 4.61
C ALA A 100 12.14 11.15 3.48
N MET A 101 11.54 11.14 2.29
CA MET A 101 12.11 10.48 1.10
C MET A 101 13.19 11.31 0.40
N TYR A 102 13.38 12.60 0.73
CA TYR A 102 14.32 13.45 -0.02
C TYR A 102 15.77 12.99 0.03
N PRO A 103 16.34 12.60 1.20
CA PRO A 103 17.71 12.09 1.23
C PRO A 103 17.89 10.81 0.39
N TYR A 104 16.86 9.95 0.35
CA TYR A 104 16.85 8.78 -0.53
C TYR A 104 16.82 9.22 -2.00
N ILE A 105 15.89 10.11 -2.37
CA ILE A 105 15.74 10.60 -3.74
C ILE A 105 17.05 11.22 -4.23
N GLU A 106 17.62 12.17 -3.50
CA GLU A 106 18.85 12.87 -3.87
C GLU A 106 20.02 11.90 -4.07
N ARG A 107 20.15 10.90 -3.18
CA ARG A 107 21.16 9.86 -3.30
C ARG A 107 20.98 9.04 -4.59
N GLU A 108 19.77 8.58 -4.89
CA GLU A 108 19.52 7.81 -6.11
C GLU A 108 19.70 8.65 -7.39
N LEU A 109 19.27 9.93 -7.37
CA LEU A 109 19.49 10.86 -8.48
C LEU A 109 20.99 11.05 -8.76
N SER A 110 21.83 11.14 -7.71
CA SER A 110 23.29 11.24 -7.86
C SER A 110 23.93 10.01 -8.52
N GLN A 111 23.24 8.87 -8.50
CA GLN A 111 23.65 7.61 -9.15
C GLN A 111 23.06 7.46 -10.56
N GLY A 112 22.34 8.46 -11.07
CA GLY A 112 21.74 8.45 -12.40
C GLY A 112 20.35 7.80 -12.46
N THR A 113 19.72 7.50 -11.33
CA THR A 113 18.32 7.04 -11.32
C THR A 113 17.39 8.17 -11.74
N TYR A 114 16.40 7.86 -12.59
CA TYR A 114 15.36 8.83 -12.93
C TYR A 114 14.36 9.02 -11.79
N LEU A 115 14.00 10.27 -11.49
CA LEU A 115 13.03 10.59 -10.43
C LEU A 115 11.72 9.81 -10.58
N GLY A 116 11.23 9.63 -11.81
CA GLY A 116 10.03 8.86 -12.14
C GLY A 116 10.05 7.40 -11.67
N HIS A 117 11.24 6.77 -11.55
CA HIS A 117 11.36 5.40 -11.03
C HIS A 117 11.04 5.31 -9.54
N ILE A 118 11.19 6.43 -8.82
CA ILE A 118 10.90 6.54 -7.39
C ILE A 118 9.46 7.03 -7.21
N THR A 119 9.11 8.17 -7.81
CA THR A 119 7.83 8.85 -7.56
C THR A 119 6.61 8.05 -8.04
N ARG A 120 6.77 7.13 -9.01
CA ARG A 120 5.70 6.19 -9.40
C ARG A 120 5.16 5.35 -8.24
N HIS A 121 5.97 5.13 -7.19
CA HIS A 121 5.61 4.40 -5.98
C HIS A 121 4.94 5.29 -4.92
N MET A 122 4.88 6.61 -5.15
CA MET A 122 4.35 7.61 -4.21
C MET A 122 3.01 8.21 -4.69
N LEU A 123 2.53 7.83 -5.87
CA LEU A 123 1.33 8.41 -6.52
C LEU A 123 0.02 8.17 -5.75
N GLY A 124 -0.02 7.11 -4.93
CA GLY A 124 -1.18 6.72 -4.15
C GLY A 124 -1.26 7.37 -2.77
N LEU A 125 -0.20 8.05 -2.32
CA LEU A 125 -0.06 8.46 -0.91
C LEU A 125 -1.20 9.37 -0.42
N PHE A 126 -1.64 10.29 -1.25
CA PHE A 126 -2.71 11.24 -0.91
C PHE A 126 -4.11 10.74 -1.31
N GLN A 127 -4.32 9.45 -1.59
CA GLN A 127 -5.63 8.95 -2.01
C GLN A 127 -6.72 9.35 -0.99
N GLY A 128 -7.83 9.90 -1.49
CA GLY A 128 -8.92 10.41 -0.65
C GLY A 128 -8.74 11.84 -0.12
N ILE A 129 -7.57 12.46 -0.29
CA ILE A 129 -7.27 13.82 0.18
C ILE A 129 -7.55 14.85 -0.93
N PRO A 130 -8.11 16.04 -0.62
CA PRO A 130 -8.24 17.12 -1.59
C PRO A 130 -6.87 17.49 -2.21
N GLY A 131 -6.80 17.57 -3.54
CA GLY A 131 -5.54 17.79 -4.24
C GLY A 131 -4.83 16.52 -4.73
N ALA A 132 -5.27 15.32 -4.33
CA ALA A 132 -4.64 14.04 -4.72
C ALA A 132 -4.54 13.84 -6.24
N ARG A 133 -5.55 14.30 -6.98
CA ARG A 133 -5.55 14.22 -8.45
C ARG A 133 -4.47 15.13 -9.04
N GLN A 134 -4.32 16.33 -8.49
CA GLN A 134 -3.33 17.31 -8.91
C GLN A 134 -1.90 16.82 -8.57
N TRP A 135 -1.69 16.25 -7.37
CA TRP A 135 -0.46 15.56 -6.98
C TRP A 135 -0.04 14.52 -8.03
N ARG A 136 -0.92 13.56 -8.31
CA ARG A 136 -0.64 12.48 -9.25
C ARG A 136 -0.34 13.01 -10.65
N ARG A 137 -1.16 13.97 -11.11
CA ARG A 137 -0.99 14.58 -12.44
C ARG A 137 0.37 15.27 -12.56
N TYR A 138 0.71 16.12 -11.59
CA TYR A 138 1.94 16.90 -11.63
C TYR A 138 3.19 16.00 -11.64
N LEU A 139 3.22 14.96 -10.81
CA LEU A 139 4.33 14.00 -10.80
C LEU A 139 4.44 13.23 -12.12
N SER A 140 3.33 12.74 -12.67
CA SER A 140 3.33 12.03 -13.96
C SER A 140 3.84 12.92 -15.11
N GLU A 141 3.48 14.20 -15.11
CA GLU A 141 3.87 15.16 -16.15
C GLU A 141 5.32 15.66 -16.01
N ASN A 142 5.92 15.63 -14.83
CA ASN A 142 7.20 16.30 -14.57
C ASN A 142 8.34 15.38 -14.11
N ALA A 143 8.07 14.28 -13.40
CA ALA A 143 9.13 13.46 -12.79
C ALA A 143 9.94 12.62 -13.79
N HIS A 144 9.46 12.47 -15.03
CA HIS A 144 10.19 11.75 -16.08
C HIS A 144 11.15 12.65 -16.89
N LYS A 145 11.12 13.97 -16.66
CA LYS A 145 11.93 14.94 -17.42
C LYS A 145 13.40 14.87 -16.99
N ALA A 146 14.30 15.16 -17.93
CA ALA A 146 15.73 15.29 -17.62
C ALA A 146 15.96 16.42 -16.60
N GLY A 147 16.79 16.16 -15.59
CA GLY A 147 17.07 17.12 -14.51
C GLY A 147 15.96 17.26 -13.46
N ALA A 148 14.92 16.43 -13.50
CA ALA A 148 13.90 16.42 -12.46
C ALA A 148 14.48 16.03 -11.10
N ASP A 149 14.23 16.84 -10.08
CA ASP A 149 14.76 16.70 -8.72
C ASP A 149 13.65 16.81 -7.65
N ILE A 150 14.03 16.94 -6.38
CA ILE A 150 13.08 17.08 -5.26
C ILE A 150 12.16 18.30 -5.38
N ASN A 151 12.52 19.33 -6.16
CA ASN A 151 11.64 20.49 -6.36
C ASN A 151 10.35 20.10 -7.09
N VAL A 152 10.37 19.02 -7.89
CA VAL A 152 9.15 18.46 -8.51
C VAL A 152 8.18 17.97 -7.43
N LEU A 153 8.69 17.36 -6.35
CA LEU A 153 7.85 16.91 -5.23
C LEU A 153 7.36 18.10 -4.40
N GLU A 154 8.21 19.09 -4.10
CA GLU A 154 7.78 20.30 -3.38
C GLU A 154 6.67 21.07 -4.11
N HIS A 155 6.76 21.18 -5.44
CA HIS A 155 5.67 21.77 -6.23
C HIS A 155 4.40 20.91 -6.19
N ALA A 156 4.53 19.59 -6.28
CA ALA A 156 3.38 18.69 -6.18
C ALA A 156 2.72 18.76 -4.79
N LEU A 157 3.49 18.87 -3.72
CA LEU A 157 2.98 19.01 -2.34
C LEU A 157 2.12 20.26 -2.18
N LYS A 158 2.49 21.38 -2.80
CA LYS A 158 1.68 22.63 -2.77
C LYS A 158 0.30 22.48 -3.43
N LEU A 159 0.11 21.45 -4.27
CA LEU A 159 -1.17 21.15 -4.92
C LEU A 159 -2.08 20.27 -4.08
N VAL A 160 -1.55 19.66 -3.03
CA VAL A 160 -2.33 18.95 -2.02
C VAL A 160 -2.79 20.00 -1.01
N ALA A 161 -4.09 20.09 -0.76
CA ALA A 161 -4.56 20.95 0.33
C ALA A 161 -4.02 20.36 1.63
N GLY A 162 -3.39 21.19 2.47
CA GLY A 162 -2.95 20.75 3.79
C GLY A 162 -4.12 20.10 4.55
N PRO A 163 -3.85 19.02 5.32
CA PRO A 163 -4.88 18.41 6.17
C PRO A 163 -5.48 19.40 7.16
#